data_AF-A0A2S8NSN4-F1
#
_entry.id   AF-A0A2S8NSN4-F1
#
_cell.length_a   1.000
_cell.length_b   1.000
_cell.length_c   1.000
_cell.angle_alpha   90.00
_cell.angle_beta   90.00
_cell.angle_gamma   90.00
#
_symmetry.space_group_name_H-M   'P 1'
#
loop_
_entity.id
_entity.type
_entity.pdbx_description
1 polymer ?
#
loop_
_entity_poly.entity_id
_entity_poly.type
_entity_poly.pdbx_seq_one_letter_code
_entity_poly.pdbx_strand_id
1 'polypeptide(L)'
;MKINLKTIFTLNEYDQETGKKVKETAYQADGKTIKFIVQFDKHTGKKVKQTSYQLDGQTIKKIREYDRKTGKKLKAFYLLDEQTIKKIDEYNKVVQSILCKR
;
A
#
# COMPACT_ATOMS: atom_id res chain seq x y z
N MET A 1 -36.34 -6.44 -11.37
CA MET A 1 -35.15 -5.68 -11.79
C MET A 1 -33.93 -6.26 -11.07
N LYS A 2 -33.09 -7.04 -11.76
CA LYS A 2 -31.87 -7.59 -11.14
C LYS A 2 -30.86 -6.45 -11.03
N ILE A 3 -30.59 -6.01 -9.81
CA ILE A 3 -29.54 -5.04 -9.53
C ILE A 3 -28.23 -5.75 -9.87
N ASN A 4 -27.57 -5.33 -10.95
CA ASN A 4 -26.27 -5.86 -11.33
C ASN A 4 -25.27 -5.32 -10.30
N LEU A 5 -24.92 -6.15 -9.30
CA LEU A 5 -23.98 -5.79 -8.24
C LEU A 5 -22.63 -5.46 -8.90
N LYS A 6 -22.34 -4.17 -9.05
CA LYS A 6 -21.06 -3.68 -9.56
C LYS A 6 -19.97 -4.13 -8.59
N THR A 7 -19.23 -5.17 -8.94
CA THR A 7 -18.06 -5.63 -8.18
C THR A 7 -17.07 -4.48 -8.08
N ILE A 8 -16.83 -3.98 -6.87
CA ILE A 8 -15.89 -2.89 -6.62
C ILE A 8 -14.50 -3.50 -6.49
N PHE A 9 -13.62 -3.25 -7.46
CA PHE A 9 -12.25 -3.72 -7.40
C PHE A 9 -11.34 -2.79 -6.60
N THR A 10 -11.67 -1.49 -6.56
CA THR A 10 -10.88 -0.46 -5.88
C THR A 10 -11.75 0.68 -5.37
N LEU A 11 -11.47 1.13 -4.15
CA LEU A 11 -11.99 2.35 -3.54
C LEU A 11 -10.84 3.35 -3.36
N ASN A 12 -11.03 4.58 -3.83
CA ASN A 12 -10.05 5.66 -3.72
C ASN A 12 -10.62 6.80 -2.89
N GLU A 13 -9.82 7.32 -1.96
CA GLU A 13 -10.13 8.49 -1.15
C GLU A 13 -9.17 9.62 -1.51
N TYR A 14 -9.69 10.84 -1.58
CA TYR A 14 -8.97 12.03 -2.01
C TYR A 14 -9.07 13.11 -0.94
N ASP A 15 -7.99 13.84 -0.72
CA ASP A 15 -7.94 15.02 0.13
C ASP A 15 -8.75 16.16 -0.52
N GLN A 16 -9.65 16.79 0.24
CA GLN A 16 -10.57 17.80 -0.30
C GLN A 16 -9.87 19.11 -0.66
N GLU A 17 -8.79 19.47 0.03
CA GLU A 17 -8.08 20.73 -0.18
C GLU A 17 -7.15 20.65 -1.41
N THR A 18 -6.42 19.53 -1.52
CA THR A 18 -5.39 19.36 -2.55
C THR A 18 -5.87 18.56 -3.75
N GLY A 19 -7.01 17.88 -3.66
CA GLY A 19 -7.53 16.95 -4.66
C GLY A 19 -6.67 15.69 -4.85
N LYS A 20 -5.64 15.48 -4.03
CA LYS A 20 -4.69 14.37 -4.17
C LYS A 20 -5.24 13.11 -3.52
N LYS A 21 -4.95 11.96 -4.13
CA LYS A 21 -5.29 10.65 -3.54
C LYS A 21 -4.56 10.51 -2.20
N VAL A 22 -5.28 10.12 -1.15
CA VAL A 22 -4.73 9.88 0.20
C VAL A 22 -4.81 8.42 0.61
N LYS A 23 -5.77 7.67 0.06
CA LYS A 23 -5.92 6.25 0.36
C LYS A 23 -6.49 5.49 -0.83
N GLU A 24 -6.04 4.26 -0.98
CA GLU A 24 -6.56 3.29 -1.93
C GLU A 24 -6.77 1.97 -1.21
N THR A 25 -7.97 1.42 -1.32
CA THR A 25 -8.32 0.07 -0.86
C THR A 25 -8.64 -0.77 -2.08
N ALA A 26 -7.88 -1.83 -2.30
CA ALA A 26 -8.12 -2.77 -3.38
C ALA A 26 -8.68 -4.08 -2.82
N TYR A 27 -9.64 -4.65 -3.52
CA TYR A 27 -10.32 -5.89 -3.14
C TYR A 27 -9.83 -7.06 -3.99
N GLN A 28 -10.06 -8.27 -3.49
CA GLN A 28 -9.85 -9.51 -4.22
C GLN A 28 -10.93 -9.67 -5.30
N ALA A 29 -10.87 -10.77 -6.06
CA ALA A 29 -11.81 -11.03 -7.15
C ALA A 29 -13.27 -11.14 -6.69
N ASP A 30 -13.51 -11.44 -5.40
CA ASP A 30 -14.84 -11.46 -4.79
C ASP A 30 -15.45 -10.06 -4.57
N GLY A 31 -14.66 -8.98 -4.75
CA GLY A 31 -15.07 -7.59 -4.54
C GLY A 31 -15.41 -7.24 -3.10
N LYS A 32 -15.06 -8.08 -2.13
CA LYS A 32 -15.39 -7.91 -0.70
C LYS A 32 -14.16 -7.99 0.19
N THR A 33 -13.30 -8.95 -0.09
CA THR A 33 -12.11 -9.24 0.71
C THR A 33 -11.01 -8.26 0.36
N ILE A 34 -10.40 -7.62 1.35
CA ILE A 34 -9.35 -6.64 1.10
C ILE A 34 -8.07 -7.35 0.65
N LYS A 35 -7.49 -6.90 -0.45
CA LYS A 35 -6.20 -7.37 -0.97
C LYS A 35 -5.05 -6.52 -0.44
N PHE A 36 -5.19 -5.21 -0.50
CA PHE A 36 -4.22 -4.27 0.05
C PHE A 36 -4.84 -2.89 0.31
N ILE A 37 -4.20 -2.14 1.19
CA ILE A 37 -4.45 -0.72 1.42
C ILE A 37 -3.15 0.05 1.18
N VAL A 38 -3.23 1.16 0.45
CA VAL A 38 -2.13 2.10 0.25
C VAL A 38 -2.50 3.45 0.82
N GLN A 39 -1.59 4.05 1.59
CA GLN A 39 -1.67 5.43 2.05
C GLN A 39 -0.71 6.30 1.27
N PHE A 40 -1.15 7.52 1.00
CA PHE A 40 -0.42 8.51 0.22
C PHE A 40 -0.28 9.81 1.00
N ASP A 41 0.85 10.49 0.84
CA ASP A 41 1.08 11.81 1.40
C ASP A 41 0.25 12.86 0.64
N LYS A 42 -0.59 13.61 1.35
CA LYS A 42 -1.53 14.56 0.72
C LYS A 42 -0.84 15.71 -0.01
N HIS A 43 0.40 16.06 0.36
CA HIS A 43 1.11 17.19 -0.25
C HIS A 43 1.88 16.77 -1.50
N THR A 44 2.46 15.57 -1.51
CA THR A 44 3.32 15.08 -2.61
C THR A 44 2.61 14.08 -3.52
N GLY A 45 1.50 13.47 -3.07
CA GLY A 45 0.80 12.39 -3.76
C GLY A 45 1.58 11.05 -3.77
N LYS A 46 2.70 10.97 -3.04
CA LYS A 46 3.56 9.78 -3.02
C LYS A 46 3.08 8.77 -2.00
N LYS A 47 3.28 7.47 -2.30
CA LYS A 47 3.01 6.40 -1.34
C LYS A 47 3.85 6.60 -0.09
N VAL A 48 3.24 6.41 1.07
CA VAL A 48 3.93 6.43 2.38
C VAL A 48 3.91 5.07 3.04
N LYS A 49 2.81 4.33 2.87
CA LYS A 49 2.64 3.01 3.46
C LYS A 49 1.78 2.13 2.58
N GLN A 50 2.08 0.84 2.56
CA GLN A 50 1.21 -0.17 1.96
C GLN A 50 1.11 -1.38 2.88
N THR A 51 -0.12 -1.76 3.20
CA THR A 51 -0.46 -2.99 3.93
C THR A 51 -1.09 -3.96 2.95
N SER A 52 -0.56 -5.18 2.84
CA SER A 52 -1.12 -6.24 1.99
C SER A 52 -1.60 -7.39 2.86
N TYR A 53 -2.75 -7.94 2.53
CA TYR A 53 -3.43 -8.98 3.30
C TYR A 53 -3.30 -10.34 2.62
N GLN A 54 -3.53 -11.40 3.40
CA GLN A 54 -3.67 -12.76 2.89
C GLN A 54 -5.05 -12.93 2.21
N LEU A 55 -5.36 -14.15 1.78
CA LEU A 55 -6.63 -14.46 1.11
C LEU A 55 -7.85 -14.33 2.04
N ASP A 56 -7.66 -14.35 3.36
CA ASP A 56 -8.71 -14.08 4.34
C ASP A 56 -9.09 -12.59 4.45
N GLY A 57 -8.29 -11.69 3.85
CA GLY A 57 -8.48 -10.24 3.90
C GLY A 57 -8.27 -9.58 5.26
N GLN A 58 -7.82 -10.34 6.25
CA GLN A 58 -7.65 -9.89 7.64
C GLN A 58 -6.20 -10.01 8.09
N THR A 59 -5.58 -11.17 7.83
CA THR A 59 -4.20 -11.42 8.24
C THR A 59 -3.25 -10.59 7.38
N ILE A 60 -2.45 -9.75 8.03
CA ILE A 60 -1.45 -8.95 7.33
C ILE A 60 -0.33 -9.86 6.83
N LYS A 61 -0.10 -9.86 5.52
CA LYS A 61 1.00 -10.57 4.86
C LYS A 61 2.28 -9.74 4.84
N LYS A 62 2.13 -8.45 4.57
CA LYS A 62 3.26 -7.57 4.26
C LYS A 62 2.95 -6.11 4.52
N ILE A 63 3.90 -5.42 5.13
CA ILE A 63 3.88 -3.96 5.28
C ILE A 63 5.10 -3.39 4.53
N ARG A 64 4.89 -2.35 3.73
CA ARG A 64 5.97 -1.58 3.09
C ARG A 64 5.88 -0.13 3.50
N GLU A 65 7.01 0.46 3.81
CA GLU A 65 7.17 1.88 4.12
C GLU A 65 8.01 2.57 3.04
N TYR A 66 7.65 3.82 2.78
CA TYR A 66 8.20 4.60 1.70
C TYR A 66 8.58 6.00 2.19
N ASP A 67 9.64 6.54 1.62
CA ASP A 67 10.06 7.89 1.89
C ASP A 67 9.06 8.89 1.28
N ARG A 68 8.42 9.71 2.11
CA ARG A 68 7.39 10.66 1.66
C ARG A 68 7.87 11.64 0.59
N LYS A 69 9.16 11.99 0.57
CA LYS A 69 9.71 12.99 -0.36
C LYS A 69 10.04 12.39 -1.71
N THR A 70 10.62 11.19 -1.73
CA THR A 70 11.15 10.54 -2.95
C THR A 70 10.22 9.46 -3.49
N GLY A 71 9.41 8.82 -2.65
CA GLY A 71 8.57 7.66 -2.99
C GLY A 71 9.34 6.34 -3.01
N LYS A 72 10.64 6.36 -2.64
CA LYS A 72 11.48 5.15 -2.60
C LYS A 72 11.09 4.29 -1.40
N LYS A 73 11.15 2.97 -1.57
CA LYS A 73 10.97 2.00 -0.47
C LYS A 73 12.07 2.23 0.56
N LEU A 74 11.68 2.24 1.83
CA LEU A 74 12.59 2.32 2.97
C LEU A 74 12.70 0.96 3.65
N LYS A 75 11.54 0.34 3.90
CA LYS A 75 11.47 -0.90 4.66
C LYS A 75 10.34 -1.79 4.17
N ALA A 76 10.51 -3.09 4.29
CA ALA A 76 9.45 -4.06 4.09
C ALA A 76 9.48 -5.12 5.18
N PHE A 77 8.34 -5.33 5.83
CA PHE A 77 8.11 -6.38 6.81
C PHE A 77 7.26 -7.46 6.17
N TYR A 78 7.70 -8.71 6.27
CA TYR A 78 6.95 -9.89 5.84
C TYR A 78 6.53 -10.64 7.08
N LEU A 79 5.24 -10.90 7.22
CA LEU A 79 4.64 -11.49 8.40
C LEU A 79 4.18 -12.90 8.09
N LEU A 80 4.33 -13.81 9.05
CA LEU A 80 3.69 -15.14 9.01
C LEU A 80 2.24 -15.03 9.50
N ASP A 81 2.06 -14.26 10.57
CA ASP A 81 0.80 -13.96 11.24
C ASP A 81 0.88 -12.55 11.85
N GLU A 82 -0.16 -12.12 12.56
CA GLU A 82 -0.25 -10.76 13.11
C GLU A 82 0.85 -10.40 14.12
N GLN A 83 1.51 -11.39 14.74
CA GLN A 83 2.47 -11.19 15.82
C GLN A 83 3.90 -11.59 15.41
N THR A 84 4.06 -12.40 14.35
CA THR A 84 5.34 -13.00 13.95
C THR A 84 5.87 -12.39 12.65
N ILE A 85 6.98 -11.65 12.76
CA ILE A 85 7.73 -11.16 11.60
C ILE A 85 8.63 -12.28 11.07
N LYS A 86 8.41 -12.67 9.82
CA LYS A 86 9.27 -13.61 9.07
C LYS A 86 10.59 -12.99 8.66
N LYS A 87 10.51 -11.77 8.12
CA LYS A 87 11.62 -11.12 7.43
C LYS A 87 11.45 -9.61 7.43
N ILE A 88 12.57 -8.91 7.53
CA ILE A 88 12.67 -7.47 7.36
C ILE A 88 13.69 -7.19 6.24
N ASP A 89 13.29 -6.38 5.27
CA ASP A 89 14.20 -5.80 4.27
C ASP A 89 14.32 -4.29 4.51
N GLU A 90 15.54 -3.77 4.62
CA GLU A 90 15.82 -2.33 4.67
C GLU A 90 16.54 -1.88 3.40
N TYR A 91 16.11 -0.75 2.86
CA TYR A 91 16.57 -0.21 1.59
C TYR A 91 17.26 1.12 1.86
N ASN A 92 18.60 1.10 1.90
CA ASN A 92 19.39 2.25 2.30
C ASN A 92 19.34 3.37 1.25
N LYS A 93 19.11 4.60 1.71
CA LYS A 93 18.87 5.80 0.88
C LYS A 93 20.07 6.19 0.04
N VAL A 94 21.28 5.89 0.52
CA VAL A 94 22.57 6.29 -0.08
C VAL A 94 22.91 5.48 -1.34
N VAL A 95 22.62 4.17 -1.36
CA VAL A 95 22.99 3.30 -2.49
C VAL A 95 22.15 3.60 -3.74
N GLN A 96 20.89 3.98 -3.53
CA GLN A 96 19.91 4.28 -4.58
C GLN A 96 20.14 5.60 -5.33
N SER A 97 20.90 6.56 -4.77
CA SER A 97 21.28 7.79 -5.49
C SER A 97 22.50 7.57 -6.39
N ILE A 98 23.39 6.65 -6.01
CA ILE A 98 24.59 6.31 -6.79
C ILE A 98 24.22 5.56 -8.07
N LEU A 99 23.26 4.63 -8.01
CA LEU A 99 22.81 3.87 -9.19
C LEU A 99 22.04 4.71 -10.24
N CYS A 100 21.40 5.80 -9.85
CA CYS A 100 20.59 6.63 -10.76
C CYS A 100 21.40 7.77 -11.43
N LYS A 101 22.71 7.85 -11.17
CA LYS A 101 23.63 8.85 -11.77
C LYS A 101 24.63 8.21 -12.75
N ARG A 102 24.36 7.01 -13.26
CA ARG A 102 25.15 6.38 -14.33
C ARG A 102 24.39 6.40 -15.64
#